data_AF-A0A5N8W2Q9-F1
#
_entry.id   AF-A0A5N8W2Q9-F1
#
_cell.length_a   1.000
_cell.length_b   1.000
_cell.length_c   1.000
_cell.angle_alpha   90.00
_cell.angle_beta   90.00
_cell.angle_gamma   90.00
#
_symmetry.space_group_name_H-M   'P 1'
#
loop_
_entity.id
_entity.type
_entity.pdbx_description
1 polymer ?
#
loop_
_entity_poly.entity_id
_entity_poly.type
_entity_poly.pdbx_seq_one_letter_code
_entity_poly.pdbx_strand_id
1 'polypeptide(L)'
;MDEAQEADASAPFSTPSTGVLRVRPLPDRPGWRAVGEINLITRPAWEKTLRQLTVIDEKVCHLELSAVTFVDVGGASVLAAAAQGLPAGRRIMLHQPPAALGRLLDMFWPDLPAIEVVTR
;
A
#
# COMPACT_ATOMS: atom_id res chain seq x y z
N MET A 1 -53.75 0.29 -14.97
CA MET A 1 -52.96 -0.10 -16.14
C MET A 1 -51.78 0.83 -16.18
N ASP A 2 -50.80 0.64 -15.29
CA ASP A 2 -49.73 -0.39 -15.31
C ASP A 2 -48.47 0.35 -15.79
N GLU A 3 -47.30 0.37 -15.17
CA GLU A 3 -46.62 -0.36 -14.07
C GLU A 3 -45.54 0.60 -13.52
N ALA A 4 -45.43 0.81 -12.22
CA ALA A 4 -44.49 0.13 -11.31
C ALA A 4 -42.98 0.35 -11.62
N GLN A 5 -42.38 1.16 -10.74
CA GLN A 5 -41.07 1.02 -10.11
C GLN A 5 -40.14 -0.13 -10.58
N GLU A 6 -38.91 0.23 -10.96
CA GLU A 6 -37.74 -0.59 -10.60
C GLU A 6 -36.57 0.31 -10.21
N ALA A 7 -36.23 0.24 -8.92
CA ALA A 7 -34.94 0.64 -8.41
C ALA A 7 -34.01 -0.55 -8.58
N ASP A 8 -32.91 -0.38 -9.31
CA ASP A 8 -31.57 -0.89 -8.99
C ASP A 8 -30.66 -0.71 -10.22
N ALA A 9 -29.55 0.00 -10.01
CA ALA A 9 -28.28 -0.27 -10.68
C ALA A 9 -27.30 0.82 -10.24
N SER A 10 -26.67 0.55 -9.10
CA SER A 10 -25.25 0.85 -8.87
C SER A 10 -24.78 2.21 -9.38
N ALA A 11 -24.76 3.21 -8.48
CA ALA A 11 -23.91 4.39 -8.67
C ALA A 11 -22.54 3.88 -9.17
N PRO A 12 -22.00 4.40 -10.29
CA PRO A 12 -20.73 3.91 -10.78
C PRO A 12 -19.75 4.07 -9.63
N PHE A 13 -19.15 2.96 -9.20
CA PHE A 13 -17.93 2.99 -8.42
C PHE A 13 -17.07 4.04 -9.10
N SER A 14 -16.89 5.20 -8.44
CA SER A 14 -16.09 6.27 -9.00
C SER A 14 -14.75 5.64 -9.25
N THR A 15 -14.44 5.41 -10.52
CA THR A 15 -13.17 4.82 -10.93
C THR A 15 -12.12 5.69 -10.28
N PRO A 16 -11.32 5.17 -9.33
CA PRO A 16 -10.29 5.99 -8.72
C PRO A 16 -9.40 6.44 -9.87
N SER A 17 -9.34 7.75 -10.09
CA SER A 17 -8.48 8.40 -11.06
C SER A 17 -7.12 7.71 -11.05
N THR A 18 -6.85 6.96 -12.11
CA THR A 18 -5.82 5.91 -12.28
C THR A 18 -4.38 6.44 -12.22
N GLY A 19 -4.14 7.61 -11.61
CA GLY A 19 -2.84 8.27 -11.58
C GLY A 19 -2.48 8.97 -10.28
N VAL A 20 -3.33 8.92 -9.24
CA VAL A 20 -3.03 9.60 -7.97
C VAL A 20 -2.92 8.59 -6.84
N LEU A 21 -1.72 8.47 -6.27
CA LEU A 21 -1.48 7.79 -5.01
C LEU A 21 -1.93 8.69 -3.86
N ARG A 22 -2.93 8.25 -3.10
CA ARG A 22 -3.32 8.90 -1.84
C ARG A 22 -2.82 8.08 -0.68
N VAL A 23 -2.14 8.73 0.25
CA VAL A 23 -1.63 8.09 1.45
C VAL A 23 -2.17 8.80 2.67
N ARG A 24 -2.78 8.06 3.59
CA ARG A 24 -3.42 8.59 4.81
C ARG A 24 -2.98 7.79 6.03
N PRO A 25 -2.76 8.42 7.20
CA PRO A 25 -2.53 7.70 8.43
C PRO A 25 -3.68 6.74 8.76
N LEU A 26 -3.37 5.60 9.38
CA LEU A 26 -4.36 4.70 9.94
C LEU A 26 -4.87 5.27 11.28
N PRO A 27 -6.18 5.22 11.56
CA PRO A 27 -6.75 5.80 12.79
C PRO A 27 -6.43 4.97 14.04
N ASP A 28 -6.31 3.64 13.90
CA ASP A 28 -6.30 2.72 15.05
C ASP A 28 -4.92 2.14 15.37
N ARG A 29 -3.92 2.38 14.51
CA ARG A 29 -2.58 1.77 14.63
C ARG A 29 -1.52 2.58 13.89
N PRO A 30 -0.24 2.53 14.30
CA PRO A 30 0.82 3.25 13.62
C PRO A 30 1.00 2.76 12.19
N GLY A 31 0.94 3.69 11.24
CA GLY A 31 1.14 3.39 9.83
C GLY A 31 0.18 4.13 8.90
N TRP A 32 0.09 3.65 7.67
CA TRP A 32 -0.62 4.33 6.59
C TRP A 32 -1.44 3.38 5.73
N ARG A 33 -2.52 3.91 5.16
CA ARG A 33 -3.26 3.30 4.04
C ARG A 33 -2.86 3.99 2.75
N ALA A 34 -2.47 3.21 1.75
CA ALA A 34 -2.25 3.66 0.38
C ALA A 34 -3.44 3.29 -0.50
N VAL A 35 -3.83 4.20 -1.39
CA VAL A 35 -4.93 4.03 -2.34
C VAL A 35 -4.48 4.53 -3.71
N GLY A 36 -4.71 3.74 -4.76
CA GLY A 36 -4.36 4.09 -6.13
C GLY A 36 -3.15 3.28 -6.65
N GLU A 37 -2.25 3.93 -7.37
CA GLU A 37 -1.12 3.26 -8.03
C GLU A 37 0.23 3.68 -7.47
N ILE A 38 1.15 2.72 -7.36
CA ILE A 38 2.56 2.96 -7.02
C ILE A 38 3.38 2.77 -8.29
N ASN A 39 3.63 3.86 -9.00
CA ASN A 39 4.33 3.88 -10.27
C ASN A 39 5.38 5.01 -10.29
N LEU A 40 6.10 5.16 -11.40
CA LEU A 40 7.10 6.21 -11.55
C LEU A 40 6.56 7.63 -11.25
N ILE A 41 5.31 7.93 -11.62
CA ILE A 41 4.70 9.25 -11.43
C ILE A 41 4.38 9.49 -9.95
N THR A 42 3.90 8.47 -9.23
CA THR A 42 3.50 8.58 -7.82
C THR A 42 4.62 8.29 -6.83
N ARG A 43 5.78 7.84 -7.32
CA ARG A 43 6.96 7.51 -6.51
C ARG A 43 7.41 8.60 -5.54
N PRO A 44 7.45 9.90 -5.88
CA PRO A 44 7.87 10.92 -4.92
C PRO A 44 6.96 10.99 -3.69
N ALA A 45 5.65 10.79 -3.86
CA ALA A 45 4.69 10.73 -2.76
C ALA A 45 4.86 9.45 -1.93
N TRP A 46 5.16 8.34 -2.60
CA TRP A 46 5.46 7.06 -1.97
C TRP A 46 6.72 7.14 -1.09
N GLU A 47 7.82 7.62 -1.64
CA GLU A 47 9.08 7.83 -0.92
C GLU A 47 8.90 8.76 0.29
N LYS A 48 8.15 9.86 0.11
CA LYS A 48 7.89 10.79 1.22
C LYS A 48 7.18 10.10 2.37
N THR A 49 6.21 9.23 2.08
CA THR A 49 5.52 8.44 3.11
C THR A 49 6.48 7.45 3.76
N LEU A 50 7.24 6.69 2.96
CA LEU A 50 8.12 5.66 3.52
C LEU A 50 9.27 6.25 4.36
N ARG A 51 9.72 7.47 4.06
CA ARG A 51 10.64 8.21 4.95
C ARG A 51 10.02 8.52 6.31
N GLN A 52 8.70 8.58 6.44
CA GLN A 52 8.06 8.77 7.74
C GLN A 52 8.09 7.47 8.57
N LEU A 53 8.12 6.28 7.94
CA LEU A 53 8.25 5.00 8.66
C LEU A 53 9.53 4.92 9.48
N THR A 54 10.63 5.48 8.96
CA THR A 54 11.93 5.44 9.66
C THR A 54 11.97 6.37 10.86
N VAL A 55 11.11 7.40 10.89
CA VAL A 55 11.04 8.41 11.95
C VAL A 55 10.09 7.99 13.07
N ILE A 56 9.06 7.20 12.79
CA ILE A 56 8.13 6.71 13.82
C ILE A 56 8.88 5.80 14.80
N ASP A 57 8.72 6.04 16.11
CA ASP A 57 9.41 5.27 17.17
C ASP A 57 8.76 3.91 17.48
N GLU A 58 7.85 3.47 16.63
CA GLU A 58 7.08 2.24 16.81
C GLU A 58 7.84 1.04 16.28
N LYS A 59 7.77 -0.06 17.02
CA LYS A 59 8.39 -1.33 16.62
C LYS A 59 7.75 -1.93 15.37
N VAL A 60 6.47 -1.64 15.16
CA VAL A 60 5.70 -2.18 14.03
C VAL A 60 4.99 -1.02 13.36
N CYS A 61 5.18 -0.90 12.05
CA CYS A 61 4.43 0.02 11.21
C CYS A 61 3.54 -0.75 10.24
N HIS A 62 2.26 -0.41 10.19
CA HIS A 62 1.30 -1.09 9.33
C HIS A 62 1.08 -0.33 8.04
N LEU A 63 1.18 -1.04 6.92
CA LEU A 63 0.95 -0.48 5.60
C LEU A 63 -0.22 -1.21 4.97
N GLU A 64 -1.34 -0.52 4.83
CA GLU A 64 -2.56 -1.06 4.24
C GLU A 64 -2.59 -0.78 2.75
N LEU A 65 -2.59 -1.84 1.94
CA LEU A 65 -2.44 -1.82 0.50
C LEU A 65 -3.64 -2.42 -0.26
N SER A 66 -4.74 -2.78 0.42
CA SER A 66 -5.92 -3.39 -0.21
C SER A 66 -6.53 -2.57 -1.36
N ALA A 67 -6.36 -1.25 -1.33
CA ALA A 67 -6.86 -0.33 -2.34
C ALA A 67 -5.77 0.14 -3.32
N VAL A 68 -4.60 -0.51 -3.31
CA VAL A 68 -3.57 -0.32 -4.32
C VAL A 68 -3.86 -1.24 -5.50
N THR A 69 -4.00 -0.67 -6.70
CA THR A 69 -4.38 -1.43 -7.90
C THR A 69 -3.17 -1.86 -8.72
N PHE A 70 -2.05 -1.15 -8.60
CA PHE A 70 -0.84 -1.39 -9.37
C PHE A 70 0.42 -1.00 -8.60
N VAL A 71 1.49 -1.77 -8.80
CA VAL A 71 2.83 -1.47 -8.29
C VAL A 71 3.90 -1.87 -9.31
N ASP A 72 4.79 -0.94 -9.66
CA ASP A 72 5.97 -1.24 -10.46
C ASP A 72 7.17 -1.69 -9.60
N VAL A 73 8.18 -2.26 -10.26
CA VAL A 73 9.42 -2.76 -9.62
C VAL A 73 10.11 -1.67 -8.80
N GLY A 74 10.10 -0.43 -9.27
CA GLY A 74 10.79 0.64 -8.56
C GLY A 74 10.00 1.16 -7.36
N GLY A 75 8.67 1.09 -7.38
CA GLY A 75 7.82 1.29 -6.20
C GLY A 75 8.09 0.25 -5.12
N ALA A 76 8.21 -1.03 -5.51
CA ALA A 76 8.62 -2.12 -4.64
C ALA A 76 10.07 -1.92 -4.12
N SER A 77 10.98 -1.47 -4.97
CA SER A 77 12.37 -1.17 -4.59
C SER A 77 12.46 -0.09 -3.52
N VAL A 78 11.66 0.98 -3.62
CA VAL A 78 11.61 2.03 -2.60
C VAL A 78 11.13 1.46 -1.25
N LEU A 79 10.12 0.59 -1.27
CA LEU A 79 9.63 -0.09 -0.07
C LEU A 79 10.71 -0.98 0.56
N ALA A 80 11.41 -1.77 -0.26
CA ALA A 80 12.49 -2.64 0.19
C ALA A 80 13.66 -1.81 0.77
N ALA A 81 14.01 -0.69 0.15
CA ALA A 81 15.04 0.21 0.65
C ALA A 81 14.64 0.84 2.00
N ALA A 82 13.37 1.26 2.14
CA ALA A 82 12.85 1.79 3.40
C ALA A 82 12.91 0.75 4.52
N ALA A 83 12.55 -0.51 4.22
CA ALA A 83 12.61 -1.60 5.19
C ALA A 83 14.04 -1.93 5.62
N GLN A 84 14.99 -1.96 4.68
CA GLN A 84 16.42 -2.18 4.99
C GLN A 84 17.02 -1.04 5.83
N GLY A 85 16.52 0.18 5.67
CA GLY A 85 16.94 1.34 6.44
C GLY A 85 16.31 1.44 7.84
N LEU A 86 15.46 0.48 8.24
CA LEU A 86 14.85 0.50 9.56
C LEU A 86 15.86 0.12 10.66
N PRO A 87 15.80 0.78 11.84
CA PRO A 87 16.52 0.34 13.02
C PRO A 87 16.21 -1.13 13.38
N ALA A 88 17.20 -1.81 13.96
CA ALA A 88 17.07 -3.21 14.36
C ALA A 88 15.84 -3.43 15.27
N GLY A 89 15.08 -4.48 14.97
CA GLY A 89 13.86 -4.83 15.72
C GLY A 89 12.59 -4.10 15.27
N ARG A 90 12.67 -3.18 14.29
CA ARG A 90 11.49 -2.58 13.66
C ARG A 90 11.07 -3.35 12.40
N ARG A 91 9.75 -3.38 12.13
CA ARG A 91 9.17 -4.11 11.00
C ARG A 91 8.03 -3.35 10.34
N ILE A 92 7.85 -3.58 9.05
CA ILE A 92 6.72 -3.12 8.24
C ILE A 92 5.79 -4.31 8.01
N MET A 93 4.55 -4.20 8.46
CA MET A 93 3.50 -5.18 8.16
C MET A 93 2.70 -4.71 6.95
N LEU A 94 2.78 -5.45 5.84
CA LEU A 94 1.99 -5.22 4.64
C LEU A 94 0.65 -5.94 4.77
N HIS A 95 -0.44 -5.20 4.83
CA HIS A 95 -1.80 -5.76 4.82
C HIS A 95 -2.32 -5.78 3.40
N GLN A 96 -2.82 -6.96 2.98
CA GLN A 96 -3.48 -7.16 1.69
C GLN A 96 -2.70 -6.54 0.52
N PRO A 97 -1.38 -6.82 0.36
CA PRO A 97 -0.62 -6.29 -0.75
C PRO A 97 -1.15 -6.84 -2.07
N PRO A 98 -1.08 -6.05 -3.17
CA PRO A 98 -1.32 -6.58 -4.51
C PRO A 98 -0.43 -7.79 -4.77
N ALA A 99 -0.95 -8.83 -5.42
CA ALA A 99 -0.18 -10.05 -5.69
C ALA A 99 1.12 -9.78 -6.47
N ALA A 100 1.14 -8.73 -7.30
CA ALA A 100 2.35 -8.27 -7.98
C ALA A 100 3.44 -7.85 -6.98
N LEU A 101 3.10 -7.13 -5.91
CA LEU A 101 4.07 -6.70 -4.90
C LEU A 101 4.68 -7.88 -4.17
N GLY A 102 3.87 -8.87 -3.76
CA GLY A 102 4.37 -10.09 -3.13
C GLY A 102 5.39 -10.81 -4.01
N ARG A 103 5.05 -11.05 -5.28
CA ARG A 103 5.97 -11.68 -6.25
C ARG A 103 7.26 -10.88 -6.46
N LEU A 104 7.19 -9.56 -6.49
CA LEU A 104 8.36 -8.70 -6.64
C LEU A 104 9.27 -8.78 -5.42
N LEU A 105 8.70 -8.78 -4.21
CA LEU A 105 9.46 -8.94 -2.97
C LEU A 105 10.12 -10.32 -2.92
N ASP A 106 9.39 -11.39 -3.23
CA ASP A 106 9.93 -12.75 -3.26
C ASP A 106 11.06 -12.92 -4.31
N MET A 107 10.95 -12.25 -5.46
CA MET A 107 11.92 -12.36 -6.55
C MET A 107 13.20 -11.58 -6.32
N PHE A 108 13.11 -10.36 -5.77
CA PHE A 108 14.24 -9.44 -5.68
C PHE A 108 14.76 -9.22 -4.26
N TRP A 109 13.94 -9.49 -3.23
CA TRP A 109 14.25 -9.29 -1.82
C TRP A 109 13.70 -10.43 -0.93
N PRO A 110 14.00 -11.71 -1.23
CA PRO A 110 13.42 -12.86 -0.51
C PRO A 110 13.74 -12.87 0.99
N ASP A 111 14.91 -12.35 1.38
CA ASP A 111 15.43 -12.42 2.75
C ASP A 111 15.31 -11.08 3.48
N LEU A 112 14.17 -10.41 3.35
CA LEU A 112 13.94 -9.09 3.95
C LEU A 112 13.11 -9.19 5.25
N PRO A 113 13.72 -9.46 6.42
CA PRO A 113 13.00 -9.76 7.67
C PRO A 113 12.25 -8.55 8.25
N ALA A 114 12.56 -7.35 7.75
CA ALA A 114 11.90 -6.12 8.12
C ALA A 114 10.55 -5.94 7.43
N ILE A 115 10.18 -6.79 6.46
CA ILE A 115 8.87 -6.81 5.83
C ILE A 115 8.14 -8.10 6.18
N GLU A 116 6.93 -7.97 6.69
CA GLU A 116 6.04 -9.10 6.95
C GLU A 116 4.74 -8.91 6.17
N VAL A 117 4.37 -9.91 5.35
CA VAL A 117 3.14 -9.88 4.56
C VAL A 117 2.03 -10.57 5.33
N VAL A 118 0.96 -9.83 5.61
CA VAL A 118 -0.26 -10.33 6.22
C VAL A 118 -1.30 -10.54 5.12
N THR A 119 -1.29 -11.73 4.53
CA THR A 119 -2.37 -12.23 3.67
C THR A 119 -3.43 -12.87 4.57
N ARG A 120 -4.66 -12.37 4.48
CA ARG A 120 -5.85 -13.00 5.07
C ARG A 120 -6.72 -13.48 3.93
#